data_AF-A0A855N975-F1
#
_entry.id   AF-A0A855N975-F1
#
_cell.length_a   1.000
_cell.length_b   1.000
_cell.length_c   1.000
_cell.angle_alpha   90.00
_cell.angle_beta   90.00
_cell.angle_gamma   90.00
#
_symmetry.space_group_name_H-M   'P 1'
#
loop_
_entity.id
_entity.type
_entity.pdbx_description
1 polymer ?
#
loop_
_entity_poly.entity_id
_entity_poly.type
_entity_poly.pdbx_seq_one_letter_code
_entity_poly.pdbx_strand_id
1 'polypeptide(L)' 'MQDENLIKQTCKELNLTYKQLGEMIGYSESALKNAATSEASDPMKKAINMYLEILALKKELKASQDFKNNLKDFLRD' A
#
# COMPACT_ATOMS: atom_id res chain seq x y z
N MET A 1 -6.24 11.62 -21.13
CA MET A 1 -5.75 10.45 -20.37
C MET A 1 -6.90 10.00 -19.50
N GLN A 2 -7.39 8.78 -19.65
CA GLN A 2 -8.34 8.25 -18.68
C GLN A 2 -7.56 8.01 -17.39
N ASP A 3 -7.97 8.65 -16.29
CA ASP A 3 -7.40 8.38 -14.97
C ASP A 3 -7.52 6.87 -14.70
N GLU A 4 -6.38 6.22 -14.51
CA GLU A 4 -6.32 4.79 -14.26
C GLU A 4 -7.04 4.49 -12.93
N ASN A 5 -7.89 3.47 -12.91
CA ASN A 5 -8.63 3.09 -11.69
C ASN A 5 -7.64 2.86 -10.53
N LEU A 6 -7.94 3.44 -9.36
CA LEU A 6 -7.09 3.38 -8.15
C LEU A 6 -6.61 1.96 -7.81
N ILE A 7 -7.45 0.94 -8.01
CA ILE A 7 -7.10 -0.46 -7.75
C ILE A 7 -6.01 -0.94 -8.72
N LYS A 8 -6.17 -0.65 -10.02
CA LYS A 8 -5.21 -1.03 -11.06
C LYS A 8 -3.86 -0.36 -10.82
N GLN A 9 -3.90 0.94 -10.56
CA GLN A 9 -2.70 1.71 -10.23
C GLN A 9 -1.99 1.12 -9.00
N THR A 10 -2.72 0.90 -7.91
CA THR A 10 -2.15 0.35 -6.67
C THR A 10 -1.53 -1.04 -6.87
N CYS A 11 -2.23 -1.93 -7.57
CA CYS A 11 -1.70 -3.27 -7.89
C CYS A 11 -0.42 -3.20 -8.73
N LYS A 12 -0.35 -2.28 -9.69
CA LYS A 12 0.83 -2.09 -10.54
C LYS A 12 2.01 -1.50 -9.75
N GLU A 13 1.78 -0.45 -8.97
CA GLU A 13 2.83 0.21 -8.18
C GLU A 13 3.41 -0.69 -7.09
N LEU A 14 2.57 -1.49 -6.44
CA LEU A 14 2.98 -2.39 -5.37
C LEU A 14 3.36 -3.79 -5.87
N ASN A 15 3.23 -4.05 -7.18
CA ASN A 15 3.41 -5.38 -7.79
C ASN A 15 2.57 -6.46 -7.07
N LEU A 16 1.29 -6.18 -6.86
CA LEU A 16 0.33 -7.06 -6.20
C LEU A 16 -0.75 -7.54 -7.17
N THR A 17 -1.18 -8.78 -7.00
CA THR A 17 -2.43 -9.27 -7.58
C THR A 17 -3.64 -8.68 -6.87
N TYR A 18 -4.82 -8.69 -7.52
CA TYR A 18 -6.08 -8.28 -6.86
C TYR A 18 -6.40 -9.13 -5.62
N LYS A 19 -6.00 -10.40 -5.61
CA LYS A 19 -6.16 -11.27 -4.44
C LYS A 19 -5.33 -10.75 -3.26
N GLN A 20 -4.05 -10.48 -3.50
CA GLN A 20 -3.15 -9.98 -2.45
C GLN A 20 -3.57 -8.60 -1.95
N LEU A 21 -3.94 -7.68 -2.84
CA LEU A 21 -4.45 -6.37 -2.41
C LEU A 21 -5.71 -6.56 -1.56
N GLY A 22 -6.66 -7.38 -2.01
CA GLY A 22 -7.89 -7.70 -1.28
C GLY A 22 -7.63 -8.23 0.14
N GLU A 23 -6.70 -9.18 0.28
CA GLU A 23 -6.27 -9.71 1.58
C GLU A 23 -5.73 -8.60 2.51
N MET A 24 -4.99 -7.62 1.98
CA MET A 24 -4.42 -6.52 2.77
C MET A 24 -5.47 -5.49 3.22
N ILE A 25 -6.52 -5.28 2.44
CA ILE A 25 -7.55 -4.25 2.71
C ILE A 25 -8.91 -4.83 3.16
N GLY A 26 -9.01 -6.15 3.35
CA GLY A 26 -10.21 -6.81 3.85
C GLY A 26 -11.33 -7.02 2.82
N TYR A 27 -10.98 -7.21 1.55
CA TYR A 27 -11.94 -7.45 0.45
C TYR A 27 -11.60 -8.74 -0.31
N SER A 28 -12.62 -9.36 -0.93
CA SER A 28 -12.39 -10.50 -1.81
C SER A 28 -11.75 -10.07 -3.15
N GLU A 29 -11.05 -11.00 -3.81
CA GLU A 29 -10.52 -10.79 -5.16
C GLU A 29 -11.64 -10.41 -6.15
N SER A 30 -12.83 -11.03 -6.04
CA SER A 30 -13.99 -10.73 -6.88
C SER A 30 -14.50 -9.31 -6.70
N ALA A 31 -14.54 -8.81 -5.46
CA ALA A 31 -14.91 -7.42 -5.18
C ALA A 31 -13.94 -6.44 -5.82
N LEU A 32 -12.63 -6.71 -5.75
CA LEU A 32 -11.62 -5.86 -6.39
C LEU A 32 -11.67 -5.93 -7.92
N LYS A 33 -11.87 -7.11 -8.52
CA LYS A 33 -12.02 -7.25 -9.99
C LYS A 33 -13.19 -6.44 -10.53
N ASN A 34 -14.33 -6.52 -9.83
CA ASN A 34 -15.52 -5.75 -10.19
C ASN A 34 -15.22 -4.24 -10.08
N ALA A 35 -14.71 -3.80 -8.92
CA ALA A 35 -14.38 -2.40 -8.66
C ALA A 35 -13.25 -1.85 -9.55
N ALA A 36 -12.37 -2.69 -10.11
CA ALA A 36 -11.33 -2.30 -11.06
C ALA A 36 -11.86 -2.07 -12.48
N THR A 37 -13.02 -2.65 -12.80
CA THR A 37 -13.72 -2.50 -14.08
C THR A 37 -14.77 -1.38 -14.00
N SER A 38 -15.40 -1.23 -12.83
CA SER A 38 -16.26 -0.11 -12.47
C SER A 38 -15.49 0.96 -11.69
N GLU A 39 -16.21 1.81 -10.95
CA GLU A 39 -15.63 2.65 -9.92
C GLU A 39 -15.56 1.88 -8.58
N ALA A 40 -14.50 2.09 -7.81
CA ALA A 40 -14.41 1.60 -6.44
C ALA A 40 -15.32 2.39 -5.50
N SER A 41 -15.96 1.72 -4.54
CA SER A 41 -16.74 2.42 -3.52
C SER A 41 -15.84 3.30 -2.64
N ASP A 42 -16.39 4.35 -2.06
CA ASP A 42 -15.62 5.25 -1.18
C ASP A 42 -14.98 4.53 0.03
N PRO A 43 -15.64 3.54 0.68
CA PRO A 43 -14.98 2.74 1.72
C PRO A 43 -13.77 1.96 1.19
N MET A 44 -13.83 1.42 -0.03
CA MET A 44 -12.73 0.69 -0.63
C MET A 44 -11.58 1.62 -0.99
N LYS A 45 -11.87 2.79 -1.57
CA LYS A 45 -10.87 3.85 -1.82
C LYS A 45 -10.17 4.25 -0.51
N LYS A 46 -10.93 4.45 0.57
CA LYS A 46 -10.38 4.78 1.88
C LYS A 46 -9.48 3.66 2.43
N ALA A 47 -9.89 2.39 2.28
CA ALA A 47 -9.09 1.25 2.71
C ALA A 47 -7.76 1.16 1.95
N ILE A 48 -7.77 1.37 0.63
CA ILE A 48 -6.56 1.43 -0.21
C ILE A 48 -5.64 2.57 0.26
N ASN A 49 -6.18 3.76 0.46
CA ASN A 49 -5.39 4.92 0.90
C ASN A 49 -4.78 4.70 2.29
N MET A 50 -5.53 4.11 3.21
CA MET A 50 -5.00 3.75 4.54
C MET A 50 -3.88 2.73 4.45
N TYR A 51 -3.99 1.75 3.56
CA TYR A 51 -2.93 0.77 3.35
C TYR A 51 -1.65 1.42 2.78
N LEU A 52 -1.78 2.32 1.80
CA LEU A 52 -0.65 3.09 1.27
C LEU A 52 0.02 3.95 2.34
N GLU A 53 -0.77 4.62 3.19
CA GLU A 53 -0.27 5.39 4.32
C GLU A 53 0.49 4.51 5.32
N ILE A 54 -0.01 3.32 5.64
CA ILE A 54 0.69 2.34 6.49
C ILE A 54 2.04 1.95 5.88
N LEU A 55 2.12 1.73 4.56
CA LEU A 55 3.39 1.41 3.89
C LEU A 55 4.38 2.56 3.96
N ALA A 56 3.91 3.80 3.75
CA ALA A 56 4.74 5.00 3.88
C ALA A 56 5.29 5.16 5.30
N LEU A 57 4.43 5.05 6.32
CA LEU A 57 4.82 5.13 7.73
C LEU A 57 5.82 4.03 8.12
N LYS A 58 5.64 2.79 7.63
CA LYS A 58 6.61 1.71 7.84
C LYS A 58 7.98 2.02 7.24
N LYS A 59 8.01 2.65 6.07
CA LYS A 59 9.26 3.07 5.41
C LYS A 59 9.97 4.16 6.22
N GLU A 60 9.25 5.16 6.70
CA GLU A 60 9.79 6.24 7.55
C GLU A 60 10.32 5.70 8.88
N LEU A 61 9.54 4.82 9.54
CA LEU A 61 9.95 4.18 10.78
C LEU A 61 11.24 3.37 10.58
N LYS A 62 11.33 2.61 9.48
CA LYS A 62 12.54 1.86 9.14
C LYS A 62 13.73 2.80 8.94
N ALA A 63 13.58 3.89 8.19
CA ALA A 63 14.66 4.86 7.97
C ALA A 63 15.15 5.48 9.29
N SER A 64 14.23 5.84 10.19
CA SER A 64 14.57 6.37 11.51
C SER A 64 15.31 5.34 12.38
N GLN A 65 14.87 4.08 12.35
CA GLN A 65 15.51 3.01 13.10
C GLN A 65 16.90 2.66 12.54
N ASP A 66 17.05 2.64 11.22
CA ASP A 66 18.33 2.41 10.54
C ASP A 66 19.32 3.54 10.89
N PHE A 67 18.88 4.80 10.85
CA PHE A 67 19.70 5.94 11.29
C PHE A 67 20.17 5.80 12.74
N LYS A 68 19.25 5.47 13.66
CA LYS A 68 19.57 5.27 15.07
C LYS A 68 20.57 4.14 15.30
N ASN A 69 20.43 3.03 14.56
CA ASN A 69 21.35 1.90 14.66
C ASN A 69 22.73 2.26 14.13
N ASN A 70 22.82 2.85 12.94
CA ASN A 70 24.08 3.30 12.36
C ASN A 70 24.82 4.28 13.28
N LEU A 71 24.10 5.22 13.91
CA LEU A 71 24.68 6.15 14.86
C LEU A 71 25.21 5.43 16.12
N LYS A 72 24.46 4.45 16.64
CA LYS A 72 24.92 3.65 17.79
C LYS A 72 26.17 2.84 17.47
N ASP A 73 26.22 2.25 16.28
CA ASP A 73 27.35 1.44 15.84
C ASP A 73 28.58 2.35 15.66
N PHE A 74 28.43 3.51 15.02
CA PHE A 74 29.49 4.51 14.88
C PHE A 74 30.06 5.00 16.22
N LEU A 75 29.23 5.17 17.26
CA LEU A 75 29.68 5.62 18.58
C LEU A 75 30.30 4.51 19.45
N ARG A 76 30.24 3.25 19.02
CA ARG A 76 30.83 2.10 19.72
C ARG A 76 32.22 1.74 19.23
N ASP A 77 32.61 2.23 18.06
CA ASP A 77 33.97 2.21 17.51
C ASP A 77 34.80 3.38 18.07
#